data_AF-A0A519JRW7-F1
#
_entry.id   AF-A0A519JRW7-F1
#
_cell.length_a   1.000
_cell.length_b   1.000
_cell.length_c   1.000
_cell.angle_alpha   90.00
_cell.angle_beta   90.00
_cell.angle_gamma   90.00
#
_symmetry.space_group_name_H-M   'P 1'
#
loop_
_entity.id
_entity.type
_entity.pdbx_description
1 polymer ?
#
loop_
_entity_poly.entity_id
_entity_poly.type
_entity_poly.pdbx_seq_one_letter_code
_entity_poly.pdbx_strand_id
1 'polypeptide(L)' 'DVYIAKLRKYLKRDEDVEILNIHGEGFRLVVKNKEAQK' A
#
# COMPACT_ATOMS: atom_id res chain seq x y z
N ASP A 1 -0.01 -6.45 -11.33
CA ASP A 1 1.07 -7.39 -10.98
C ASP A 1 0.55 -8.47 -10.03
N VAL A 2 0.83 -9.72 -10.33
CA VAL A 2 0.41 -10.89 -9.54
C VAL A 2 0.93 -10.81 -8.10
N TYR A 3 2.13 -10.24 -7.90
CA TYR A 3 2.70 -10.05 -6.57
C TYR A 3 1.97 -9.00 -5.74
N ILE A 4 1.62 -7.85 -6.33
CA ILE A 4 0.85 -6.81 -5.66
C ILE A 4 -0.55 -7.32 -5.28
N ALA A 5 -1.16 -8.18 -6.10
CA ALA A 5 -2.43 -8.82 -5.76
C ALA A 5 -2.31 -9.74 -4.54
N LYS A 6 -1.21 -10.49 -4.40
CA LYS A 6 -0.94 -11.29 -3.18
C LYS A 6 -0.70 -10.39 -1.97
N LEU A 7 0.13 -9.36 -2.12
CA LEU A 7 0.45 -8.42 -1.05
C LEU A 7 -0.79 -7.69 -0.52
N ARG A 8 -1.69 -7.24 -1.42
CA ARG A 8 -3.00 -6.69 -1.06
C ARG A 8 -3.88 -7.65 -0.27
N LYS A 9 -3.79 -8.98 -0.51
CA LYS A 9 -4.54 -9.97 0.29
C LYS A 9 -4.01 -10.07 1.72
N TYR A 10 -2.69 -9.98 1.92
CA TYR A 10 -2.09 -9.98 3.25
C TYR A 10 -2.39 -8.68 4.01
N LEU A 11 -2.26 -7.55 3.32
CA LEU A 11 -2.56 -6.21 3.85
C LEU A 11 -4.05 -5.92 4.00
N LYS A 12 -4.94 -6.83 3.55
CA LYS A 12 -6.39 -6.67 3.69
C LYS A 12 -6.84 -6.59 5.16
N ARG A 13 -6.00 -7.04 6.09
CA ARG A 13 -6.23 -6.93 7.53
C ARG A 13 -5.96 -5.53 8.06
N ASP A 14 -5.19 -4.74 7.33
CA ASP A 14 -4.78 -3.39 7.66
C ASP A 14 -5.44 -2.42 6.66
N GLU A 15 -6.64 -1.93 6.99
CA GLU A 15 -7.39 -0.98 6.16
C GLU A 15 -6.65 0.36 5.96
N ASP A 16 -5.65 0.62 6.78
CA ASP A 16 -4.80 1.80 6.70
C ASP A 16 -3.78 1.76 5.57
N VAL A 17 -3.58 0.60 4.91
CA VAL A 17 -2.52 0.45 3.91
C VAL A 17 -3.07 0.50 2.49
N GLU A 18 -2.58 1.44 1.69
CA GLU A 18 -2.97 1.67 0.31
C GLU A 18 -1.76 1.52 -0.63
N ILE A 19 -1.93 0.78 -1.73
CA ILE A 19 -0.87 0.62 -2.76
C ILE A 19 -1.28 1.37 -4.02
N LEU A 20 -0.56 2.45 -4.32
CA LEU A 20 -0.67 3.23 -5.55
C LEU A 20 0.25 2.65 -6.63
N ASN A 21 -0.25 2.51 -7.84
CA ASN A 21 0.52 2.04 -8.99
C ASN A 21 0.96 3.25 -9.82
N ILE A 22 2.26 3.49 -9.91
CA ILE A 22 2.86 4.56 -10.71
C ILE A 22 3.48 3.93 -11.96
N HIS A 23 2.80 4.10 -13.08
CA HIS A 23 3.23 3.51 -14.34
C HIS A 23 4.55 4.14 -14.82
N GLY A 24 5.61 3.34 -14.93
CA GLY A 24 6.95 3.81 -15.29
C GLY A 24 7.89 4.10 -14.11
N GLU A 25 7.38 4.19 -12.88
CA GLU A 25 8.19 4.42 -11.67
C GLU A 25 8.06 3.28 -10.62
N GLY A 26 6.96 2.50 -10.66
CA GLY A 26 6.76 1.33 -9.79
C GLY A 26 5.53 1.45 -8.89
N PHE A 27 5.64 1.00 -7.63
CA PHE A 27 4.54 0.99 -6.67
C PHE A 27 4.87 1.83 -5.45
N ARG A 28 3.92 2.64 -4.99
CA ARG A 28 4.03 3.42 -3.75
C ARG A 28 3.10 2.87 -2.69
N LEU A 29 3.67 2.54 -1.54
CA LEU A 29 2.94 2.17 -0.34
C LEU A 29 2.60 3.43 0.44
N VAL A 30 1.33 3.61 0.78
CA VAL A 30 0.83 4.70 1.62
C VAL A 30 0.17 4.08 2.84
N VAL A 31 0.50 4.58 4.02
CA VAL A 31 -0.10 4.15 5.29
C VAL A 31 -0.84 5.35 5.87
N LYS A 32 -2.17 5.24 6.00
CA LYS A 32 -3.07 6.28 6.52
C LYS A 32 -2.86 6.55 8.00
N ASN A 33 -2.30 5.59 8.73
CA ASN A 33 -2.03 5.68 10.17
C ASN A 33 -0.75 6.47 10.51
N LYS A 34 -0.48 7.57 9.80
CA LYS A 34 0.55 8.53 10.20
C LYS A 34 0.00 9.43 11.31
N GLU A 35 -0.06 8.91 12.53
CA GLU A 35 0.12 9.71 13.75
C GLU A 35 1.59 10.09 13.96
N ALA A 36 2.27 10.50 12.88
CA ALA A 36 3.66 10.93 12.90
C ALA A 36 3.75 12.37 12.40
N GLN A 37 2.97 13.25 13.01
CA GLN A 37 3.26 14.69 13.14
C GLN A 37 2.69 15.16 14.48
N LYS A 38 3.45 14.93 15.56
CA LYS A 38 3.47 15.81 16.72
C LYS A 38 4.81 16.53 16.73
#